data_AF-A0A380AA90-F1
#
_entry.id   AF-A0A380AA90-F1
#
_cell.length_a   1.000
_cell.length_b   1.000
_cell.length_c   1.000
_cell.angle_alpha   90.00
_cell.angle_beta   90.00
_cell.angle_gamma   90.00
#
_symmetry.space_group_name_H-M   'P 1'
#
loop_
_entity.id
_entity.type
_entity.pdbx_description
1 polymer ?
#
loop_
_entity_poly.entity_id
_entity_poly.type
_entity_poly.pdbx_seq_one_letter_code
_entity_poly.pdbx_strand_id
1 'polypeptide(L)'
;MLETQTELTGLPPQINAMAVEPGSVWLKTSRGQYRSDSELLDWQATTSLVALPWIKPLEGAKIQTQQLLGDIRASRLSWHRVLQDLHSGRIFGVAGSYLMDLAAIALLLLAVTGLIIYLKQKR
;
A
#
# COMPACT_ATOMS: atom_id res chain seq x y z
N MET A 1 4.39 -4.84 0.77
CA MET A 1 5.19 -3.62 0.95
C MET A 1 4.54 -2.82 2.07
N LEU A 2 5.29 -2.36 3.06
CA LEU A 2 4.82 -1.38 4.03
C LEU A 2 5.17 -0.01 3.44
N GLU A 3 4.16 0.82 3.22
CA GLU A 3 4.41 2.19 2.78
C GLU A 3 4.90 3.01 3.99
N THR A 4 5.99 3.75 3.79
CA THR A 4 6.62 4.55 4.83
C THR A 4 6.65 5.99 4.35
N GLN A 5 6.10 6.91 5.14
CA GLN A 5 6.18 8.34 4.87
C GLN A 5 7.31 8.98 5.68
N THR A 6 7.91 10.01 5.11
CA THR A 6 8.96 10.82 5.73
C THR A 6 8.63 12.29 5.57
N GLU A 7 9.45 13.16 6.15
CA GLU A 7 9.29 14.61 5.96
C GLU A 7 9.34 15.01 4.47
N LEU A 8 10.07 14.26 3.64
CA LEU A 8 10.15 14.47 2.19
C LEU A 8 8.85 14.16 1.45
N THR A 9 7.98 13.33 2.05
CA THR A 9 6.67 12.97 1.48
C THR A 9 5.53 13.78 2.12
N GLY A 10 5.84 14.86 2.84
CA GLY A 10 4.85 15.77 3.43
C GLY A 10 4.52 15.52 4.90
N LEU A 11 5.15 14.53 5.56
CA LEU A 11 4.91 14.25 6.97
C LEU A 11 5.41 15.41 7.86
N PRO A 12 4.61 15.91 8.82
CA PRO A 12 5.04 16.96 9.73
C PRO A 12 6.23 16.51 10.58
N PRO A 13 7.29 17.32 10.67
CA PRO A 13 8.49 16.98 11.43
C PRO A 13 8.23 17.03 12.94
N GLN A 14 9.00 16.25 13.71
CA GLN A 14 9.01 16.28 15.17
C GLN A 14 7.61 16.07 15.80
N ILE A 15 7.05 14.88 15.58
CA ILE A 15 5.74 14.49 16.11
C ILE A 15 5.88 14.21 17.61
N ASN A 16 5.14 14.96 18.43
CA ASN A 16 5.14 14.84 19.89
C ASN A 16 3.90 14.09 20.42
N ALA A 17 2.78 14.16 19.72
CA ALA A 17 1.57 13.42 20.08
C ALA A 17 0.71 13.13 18.85
N MET A 18 -0.13 12.09 18.94
CA MET A 18 -1.09 11.70 17.91
C MET A 18 -2.47 11.54 18.55
N ALA A 19 -3.53 11.92 17.84
CA ALA A 19 -4.91 11.58 18.18
C ALA A 19 -5.59 11.00 16.93
N VAL A 20 -6.51 10.07 17.13
CA VAL A 20 -7.26 9.42 16.04
C VAL A 20 -8.73 9.75 16.20
N GLU A 21 -9.31 10.28 15.13
CA GLU A 21 -10.73 10.55 15.00
C GLU A 21 -11.28 9.74 13.80
N PRO A 22 -12.57 9.38 13.75
CA PRO A 22 -13.11 8.66 12.60
C PRO A 22 -12.80 9.38 11.28
N GLY A 23 -11.93 8.78 10.46
CA GLY A 23 -11.58 9.27 9.13
C GLY A 23 -10.47 10.33 9.06
N SER A 24 -9.85 10.74 10.18
CA SER A 24 -8.65 11.60 10.13
C SER A 24 -7.73 11.39 11.33
N VAL A 25 -6.42 11.53 11.10
CA VAL A 25 -5.40 11.49 12.14
C VAL A 25 -4.89 12.89 12.41
N TRP A 26 -4.74 13.20 13.68
CA TRP A 26 -4.22 14.47 14.15
C TRP A 26 -2.82 14.27 14.72
N LEU A 27 -1.89 15.11 14.29
CA LEU A 27 -0.53 15.14 14.81
C LEU A 27 -0.27 16.48 15.50
N LYS A 28 0.31 16.42 16.70
CA LYS A 28 0.88 17.58 17.38
C LYS A 28 2.37 17.56 17.20
N THR A 29 2.90 18.61 16.58
CA THR A 29 4.34 18.83 16.41
C THR A 29 4.80 20.02 17.25
N SER A 30 6.10 20.27 17.26
CA SER A 30 6.68 21.50 17.83
C SER A 30 6.20 22.78 17.13
N ARG A 31 5.77 22.70 15.86
CA ARG A 31 5.37 23.86 15.04
C ARG A 31 3.86 24.13 15.04
N GLY A 32 3.06 23.21 15.54
CA GLY A 32 1.61 23.32 15.53
C GLY A 32 0.91 21.97 15.40
N GLN A 33 -0.39 22.04 15.19
CA GLN A 33 -1.25 20.88 14.96
C GLN A 33 -1.47 20.69 13.46
N TYR A 34 -1.47 19.43 13.04
CA TYR A 34 -1.69 19.03 11.66
C TYR A 34 -2.77 17.97 11.62
N ARG A 35 -3.67 18.08 10.64
CA ARG A 35 -4.71 17.09 10.38
C ARG A 35 -4.44 16.41 9.05
N SER A 36 -4.58 15.10 9.02
CA SER A 36 -4.53 14.30 7.80
C SER A 36 -5.89 14.25 7.11
N ASP A 37 -5.86 13.94 5.82
CA ASP A 37 -7.00 13.39 5.09
C ASP A 37 -7.25 11.91 5.47
N SER A 38 -8.23 11.27 4.81
CA SER A 38 -8.58 9.87 5.04
C SER A 38 -7.54 8.88 4.56
N GLU A 39 -6.70 9.26 3.59
CA GLU A 39 -5.65 8.40 3.05
C GLU A 39 -4.30 8.58 3.77
N LEU A 40 -4.17 9.60 4.62
CA LEU A 40 -2.95 9.96 5.36
C LEU A 40 -1.84 10.52 4.46
N LEU A 41 -2.17 11.08 3.30
CA LEU A 41 -1.20 11.66 2.36
C LEU A 41 -1.04 13.17 2.57
N ASP A 42 -2.14 13.87 2.86
CA ASP A 42 -2.15 15.33 2.92
C ASP A 42 -2.25 15.84 4.35
N TRP A 43 -1.25 16.61 4.76
CA TRP A 43 -1.14 17.18 6.11
C TRP A 43 -1.39 18.68 6.12
N GLN A 44 -2.55 19.08 6.63
CA GLN A 44 -2.92 20.49 6.71
C GLN A 44 -2.69 21.04 8.12
N ALA A 45 -1.95 22.14 8.23
CA ALA A 45 -1.76 22.85 9.49
C ALA A 45 -3.10 23.46 9.93
N THR A 46 -3.67 22.93 11.01
CA THR A 46 -4.96 23.39 11.52
C THR A 46 -4.99 23.24 13.04
N THR A 47 -5.68 24.17 13.70
CA THR A 47 -5.82 24.13 15.16
C THR A 47 -7.18 23.54 15.48
N SER A 48 -7.19 22.47 16.29
CA SER A 48 -8.44 21.90 16.76
C SER A 48 -9.13 22.88 17.72
N LEU A 49 -10.40 23.17 17.43
CA LEU A 49 -11.27 23.96 18.29
C LEU A 49 -11.80 23.16 19.49
N VAL A 50 -11.63 21.82 19.46
CA VAL A 50 -12.07 20.88 20.49
C VAL A 50 -10.87 20.16 21.11
N ALA A 51 -10.95 19.81 22.39
CA ALA A 51 -9.93 19.01 23.06
C ALA A 51 -9.87 17.59 22.46
N LEU A 52 -8.80 17.32 21.71
CA LEU A 52 -8.58 15.99 21.11
C LEU A 52 -8.07 14.98 22.15
N PRO A 53 -8.51 13.71 22.10
CA PRO A 53 -8.01 12.64 22.95
C PRO A 53 -6.62 12.20 22.48
N TRP A 54 -5.57 12.89 22.92
CA TRP A 54 -4.19 12.56 22.61
C TRP A 54 -3.82 11.17 23.16
N ILE A 55 -3.32 10.30 22.28
CA ILE A 55 -2.86 8.97 22.61
C ILE A 55 -1.60 9.10 23.47
N LYS A 56 -1.64 8.53 24.67
CA LYS A 56 -0.48 8.47 25.55
C LYS A 56 0.45 7.36 25.09
N PRO A 57 1.77 7.59 25.01
CA PRO A 57 2.73 6.53 24.73
C PRO A 57 2.54 5.39 25.74
N LEU A 58 2.58 4.16 25.24
CA LEU A 58 2.56 2.98 26.11
C LEU A 58 3.91 2.88 26.83
N GLU A 59 4.03 3.49 28.01
CA GLU A 59 5.23 3.44 28.83
C GLU A 59 5.60 1.97 29.11
N GLY A 60 6.81 1.57 28.74
CA GLY A 60 7.33 0.21 29.02
C GLY A 60 6.93 -0.88 28.02
N ALA A 61 6.21 -0.56 26.94
CA ALA A 61 5.94 -1.54 25.89
C ALA A 61 7.21 -1.80 25.06
N LYS A 62 7.94 -2.87 25.38
CA LYS A 62 8.85 -3.51 24.42
C LYS A 62 7.99 -4.08 23.30
N ILE A 63 7.60 -3.24 22.34
CA ILE A 63 6.84 -3.70 21.17
C ILE A 63 7.68 -4.78 20.51
N GLN A 64 7.25 -6.04 20.64
CA GLN A 64 7.76 -7.15 19.84
C GLN A 64 7.24 -6.94 18.43
N THR A 65 7.87 -6.00 17.72
CA THR A 65 7.51 -5.53 16.37
C THR A 65 7.29 -6.70 15.42
N GLN A 66 7.98 -7.82 15.64
CA GLN A 66 7.86 -9.02 14.80
C GLN A 66 6.51 -9.72 14.87
N GLN A 67 5.87 -9.80 16.05
CA GLN A 67 4.57 -10.47 16.20
C GLN A 67 3.45 -9.59 15.63
N LEU A 68 3.50 -8.29 15.90
CA LEU A 68 2.50 -7.35 15.39
C LEU A 68 2.51 -7.24 13.86
N LEU A 69 3.69 -7.32 13.23
CA LEU A 69 3.83 -7.32 11.77
C LEU A 69 3.23 -8.58 11.11
N GLY A 70 3.22 -9.73 11.81
CA GLY A 70 2.61 -10.96 11.31
C GLY A 70 1.08 -10.83 11.18
N ASP A 71 0.44 -10.34 12.25
CA ASP A 71 -1.01 -10.17 12.30
C ASP A 71 -1.52 -9.08 11.34
N ILE A 72 -0.76 -8.00 11.17
CA ILE A 72 -1.07 -6.94 10.18
C ILE A 72 -0.95 -7.45 8.73
N ARG A 73 -0.05 -8.41 8.47
CA ARG A 73 0.09 -9.01 7.12
C ARG A 73 -1.08 -9.95 6.81
N ALA A 74 -1.49 -10.77 7.78
CA ALA A 74 -2.60 -11.70 7.60
C ALA A 74 -3.94 -10.98 7.41
N SER A 75 -4.19 -9.89 8.15
CA SER A 75 -5.43 -9.13 8.12
C SER A 75 -5.64 -8.28 6.86
N ARG A 76 -4.62 -8.11 6.00
CA ARG A 76 -4.69 -7.32 4.75
C ARG A 76 -4.47 -8.15 3.47
N LEU A 77 -4.98 -9.37 3.45
CA LEU A 77 -5.16 -10.14 2.22
C LEU A 77 -6.40 -9.64 1.47
N SER A 78 -6.24 -8.56 0.70
CA SER A 78 -7.29 -8.12 -0.25
C SER A 78 -7.43 -9.11 -1.40
N TRP A 79 -8.66 -9.44 -1.82
CA TRP A 79 -8.90 -10.35 -2.96
C TRP A 79 -8.21 -9.91 -4.25
N HIS A 80 -8.11 -8.60 -4.49
CA HIS A 80 -7.33 -8.02 -5.59
C HIS A 80 -5.87 -8.49 -5.59
N ARG A 81 -5.21 -8.53 -4.42
CA ARG A 81 -3.83 -8.97 -4.28
C ARG A 81 -3.67 -10.46 -4.55
N VAL A 82 -4.62 -11.28 -4.09
CA VAL A 82 -4.64 -12.73 -4.40
C VAL A 82 -4.73 -12.95 -5.90
N LEU A 83 -5.62 -12.23 -6.58
CA LEU A 83 -5.76 -12.30 -8.03
C LEU A 83 -4.50 -11.81 -8.76
N GLN A 84 -3.88 -10.74 -8.30
CA GLN A 84 -2.64 -10.21 -8.87
C GLN A 84 -1.45 -11.16 -8.68
N ASP A 85 -1.34 -11.77 -7.51
CA ASP A 85 -0.30 -12.78 -7.24
C ASP A 85 -0.54 -14.07 -8.04
N LEU A 86 -1.80 -14.43 -8.30
CA LEU A 86 -2.16 -15.50 -9.24
C LEU A 86 -1.77 -15.14 -10.68
N HIS A 87 -2.09 -13.92 -11.13
CA HIS A 87 -1.77 -13.46 -12.48
C HIS A 87 -0.26 -13.37 -12.74
N SER A 88 0.52 -12.98 -11.74
CA SER A 88 1.99 -12.96 -11.82
C SER A 88 2.63 -14.35 -11.70
N GLY A 89 1.83 -15.41 -11.50
CA GLY A 89 2.33 -16.77 -11.27
C GLY A 89 3.02 -16.96 -9.92
N ARG A 90 3.16 -15.91 -9.11
CA ARG A 90 3.91 -15.91 -7.84
C ARG A 90 3.26 -16.77 -6.76
N ILE A 91 1.94 -16.96 -6.82
CA ILE A 91 1.22 -17.82 -5.86
C ILE A 91 1.65 -19.29 -5.90
N PHE A 92 2.08 -19.79 -7.07
CA PHE A 92 2.59 -21.16 -7.25
C PHE A 92 4.12 -21.21 -7.22
N GLY A 93 4.77 -20.14 -6.75
CA GLY A 93 6.22 -20.02 -6.71
C GLY A 93 6.86 -20.03 -8.10
N VAL A 94 8.03 -20.67 -8.20
CA VAL A 94 8.84 -20.69 -9.42
C VAL A 94 8.11 -21.34 -10.60
N ALA A 95 7.31 -22.40 -10.35
CA ALA A 95 6.57 -23.10 -11.40
C ALA A 95 5.47 -22.23 -12.03
N GLY A 96 4.79 -21.40 -11.24
CA GLY A 96 3.75 -20.51 -11.74
C GLY A 96 4.29 -19.37 -12.61
N SER A 97 5.47 -18.85 -12.28
CA SER A 97 6.14 -17.86 -13.13
C SER A 97 6.42 -18.41 -14.54
N TYR A 98 6.98 -19.62 -14.63
CA TYR A 98 7.26 -20.26 -15.93
C TYR A 98 5.99 -20.56 -16.73
N LEU A 99 4.91 -20.97 -16.07
CA LEU A 99 3.61 -21.18 -16.73
C LEU A 99 3.10 -19.87 -17.36
N MET A 100 3.22 -18.76 -16.64
CA MET A 100 2.76 -17.47 -17.12
C MET A 100 3.62 -16.94 -18.29
N ASP A 101 4.94 -17.15 -18.22
CA ASP A 101 5.85 -16.84 -19.33
C ASP A 101 5.47 -17.65 -20.59
N LEU A 102 5.14 -18.94 -20.43
CA LEU A 102 4.69 -19.79 -21.54
C LEU A 102 3.37 -19.30 -22.14
N ALA A 103 2.42 -18.88 -21.30
CA ALA A 103 1.16 -18.29 -21.76
C ALA A 103 1.41 -17.00 -22.56
N ALA A 104 2.32 -16.13 -22.09
CA ALA A 104 2.71 -14.92 -22.81
C ALA A 104 3.32 -15.24 -24.19
N ILE A 105 4.20 -16.24 -24.28
CA ILE A 105 4.78 -16.70 -25.55
C ILE A 105 3.70 -17.25 -26.49
N ALA A 106 2.77 -18.07 -25.98
CA ALA A 106 1.68 -18.63 -26.78
C ALA A 106 0.77 -17.54 -27.36
N LEU A 107 0.41 -16.53 -26.56
CA LEU A 107 -0.37 -15.39 -27.02
C LEU A 107 0.37 -14.54 -28.05
N LEU A 108 1.68 -14.36 -27.89
CA LEU A 108 2.52 -13.64 -28.86
C LEU A 108 2.55 -14.38 -30.20
N LEU A 109 2.74 -15.70 -30.20
CA LEU A 109 2.68 -16.51 -31.42
C LEU A 109 1.30 -16.45 -32.08
N LEU A 110 0.23 -16.48 -31.28
CA LEU A 110 -1.14 -16.35 -31.79
C LEU A 110 -1.37 -14.98 -32.44
N ALA A 111 -0.87 -13.90 -31.84
CA ALA A 111 -0.97 -12.56 -32.39
C ALA A 111 -0.19 -12.43 -33.72
N VAL A 112 1.03 -12.95 -33.77
CA VAL A 112 1.87 -12.92 -34.99
C VAL A 112 1.22 -13.73 -36.11
N THR A 113 0.73 -14.94 -35.82
CA THR A 113 0.05 -15.77 -36.83
C THR A 113 -1.23 -15.11 -37.33
N GLY A 114 -2.05 -14.53 -36.45
CA GLY A 114 -3.22 -13.74 -36.83
C GLY A 114 -2.87 -12.55 -37.73
N LEU A 115 -1.80 -11.81 -37.40
CA LEU A 115 -1.31 -10.68 -38.21
C LEU A 115 -0.87 -11.13 -39.61
N ILE A 116 -0.13 -12.24 -39.71
CA ILE A 116 0.31 -12.80 -41.00
C ILE A 116 -0.88 -13.18 -41.86
N ILE A 117 -1.88 -13.87 -41.30
CA ILE A 117 -3.09 -14.28 -42.05
C ILE A 117 -3.83 -13.05 -42.56
N TYR A 118 -4.04 -12.05 -41.69
CA TYR A 118 -4.68 -10.80 -42.07
C TYR A 118 -3.97 -10.10 -43.23
N LEU A 119 -2.64 -9.98 -43.18
CA LEU A 119 -1.85 -9.35 -44.24
C LEU A 119 -1.88 -10.14 -45.55
N LYS A 120 -1.89 -11.47 -45.50
CA LYS A 120 -2.00 -12.32 -46.70
C LYS A 120 -3.39 -12.25 -47.33
N GLN A 121 -4.45 -12.09 -46.53
CA GLN A 121 -5.82 -12.02 -47.02
C GLN A 121 -6.19 -10.65 -47.58
N LYS A 122 -5.45 -9.59 -47.20
CA LYS A 122 -5.64 -8.22 -47.68
C LYS A 122 -4.90 -7.93 -49.00
N ARG A 123 -4.12 -8.88 -49.52
CA ARG A 123 -3.32 -8.78 -50.74
C ARG A 123 -3.93 -9.62 -51.84
#